data_AF-A0A938YT27-F1
#
_entry.id   AF-A0A938YT27-F1
#
_cell.length_a   1.000
_cell.length_b   1.000
_cell.length_c   1.000
_cell.angle_alpha   90.00
_cell.angle_beta   90.00
_cell.angle_gamma   90.00
#
_symmetry.space_group_name_H-M   'P 1'
#
loop_
_entity.id
_entity.type
_entity.pdbx_description
1 polymer ?
#
loop_
_entity_poly.entity_id
_entity_poly.type
_entity_poly.pdbx_seq_one_letter_code
_entity_poly.pdbx_strand_id
1 'polypeptide(L)'
;MSEPTGQELIDREEWRKWLEEHGSSEKEMWVIIYKKNSRRHGLQYQKAVEEAICFGWIDSKMQSIDANRFRQRFSPRKKNSIIMYL
;
A
#
# COMPACT_ATOMS: atom_id res chain seq x y z
N MET A 1 -1.96 -3.59 21.86
CA MET A 1 -2.03 -2.63 20.75
C MET A 1 -0.91 -2.98 19.80
N SER A 2 -1.15 -3.87 18.84
CA SER A 2 -0.13 -4.27 17.87
C SER A 2 0.09 -3.10 16.92
N GLU A 3 1.31 -2.58 16.86
CA GLU A 3 1.68 -1.61 15.84
C GLU A 3 1.32 -2.18 14.45
N PRO A 4 0.77 -1.39 13.51
CA PRO A 4 0.65 -1.86 12.15
C PRO A 4 2.06 -1.98 11.58
N THR A 5 2.63 -3.17 11.68
CA THR A 5 3.91 -3.53 11.05
C THR A 5 3.72 -3.37 9.56
N GLY A 6 4.21 -2.25 9.01
CA GLY A 6 4.26 -2.07 7.57
C GLY A 6 5.34 -2.97 6.99
N GLN A 7 5.06 -3.64 5.89
CA GLN A 7 6.07 -4.45 5.22
C GLN A 7 6.92 -3.54 4.33
N GLU A 8 8.24 -3.63 4.52
CA GLU A 8 9.20 -3.00 3.61
C GLU A 8 9.27 -3.86 2.34
N LEU A 9 8.50 -3.45 1.32
CA LEU A 9 8.60 -4.03 -0.01
C LEU A 9 9.59 -3.23 -0.82
N ILE A 10 10.53 -3.93 -1.43
CA ILE A 10 11.70 -3.31 -2.06
C ILE A 10 11.38 -2.99 -3.52
N ASP A 11 10.59 -3.83 -4.19
CA ASP A 11 10.32 -3.69 -5.62
C ASP A 11 8.88 -4.02 -6.04
N ARG A 12 8.53 -3.61 -7.27
CA ARG A 12 7.22 -3.83 -7.89
C ARG A 12 6.83 -5.30 -7.91
N GLU A 13 7.78 -6.20 -8.17
CA GLU A 13 7.53 -7.63 -8.27
C GLU A 13 7.15 -8.25 -6.93
N GLU A 14 7.80 -7.83 -5.84
CA GLU A 14 7.44 -8.29 -4.49
C GLU A 14 6.03 -7.83 -4.12
N TRP A 15 5.68 -6.59 -4.46
CA TRP A 15 4.33 -6.08 -4.23
C TRP A 15 3.27 -6.85 -5.02
N ARG A 16 3.55 -7.15 -6.29
CA ARG A 16 2.66 -7.97 -7.12
C ARG A 16 2.49 -9.37 -6.54
N LYS A 17 3.57 -10.06 -6.19
CA LYS A 17 3.51 -11.41 -5.60
C LYS A 17 2.68 -11.40 -4.31
N TRP A 18 2.89 -10.41 -3.46
CA TRP A 18 2.10 -10.27 -2.24
C TRP A 18 0.61 -10.11 -2.55
N LEU A 19 0.25 -9.26 -3.52
CA LEU A 19 -1.14 -9.08 -3.95
C LEU A 19 -1.74 -10.34 -4.59
N GLU A 20 -0.96 -11.13 -5.32
CA GLU A 20 -1.41 -12.41 -5.90
C GLU A 20 -1.71 -13.45 -4.81
N GLU A 21 -0.82 -13.56 -3.81
CA GLU A 21 -0.95 -14.55 -2.74
C GLU A 21 -1.96 -14.14 -1.65
N HIS A 22 -1.96 -12.86 -1.26
CA HIS A 22 -2.69 -12.35 -0.09
C HIS A 22 -3.81 -11.38 -0.46
N GLY A 23 -3.81 -10.81 -1.67
CA GLY A 23 -4.74 -9.75 -2.06
C GLY A 23 -6.22 -10.15 -2.09
N SER A 24 -6.51 -11.45 -2.08
CA SER A 24 -7.90 -11.97 -2.00
C SER A 24 -8.35 -12.27 -0.57
N SER A 25 -7.42 -12.47 0.36
CA SER A 25 -7.69 -12.90 1.74
C SER A 25 -7.56 -11.74 2.74
N GLU A 26 -6.62 -10.84 2.50
CA GLU A 26 -6.30 -9.73 3.39
C GLU A 26 -7.24 -8.53 3.22
N LYS A 27 -7.52 -7.83 4.32
CA LYS A 27 -8.45 -6.68 4.35
C LYS A 27 -7.75 -5.34 4.25
N GLU A 28 -6.45 -5.30 4.55
CA GLU A 28 -5.61 -4.13 4.42
C GLU A 28 -4.13 -4.53 4.47
N MET A 29 -3.28 -3.69 3.89
CA MET A 29 -1.84 -3.86 3.90
C MET A 29 -1.16 -2.51 4.02
N TRP A 30 -0.17 -2.41 4.90
CA TRP A 30 0.66 -1.22 5.03
C TRP A 30 1.98 -1.45 4.30
N VAL A 31 2.25 -0.64 3.30
CA VAL A 31 3.45 -0.72 2.47
C VAL A 31 4.33 0.48 2.73
N ILE A 32 5.59 0.26 3.05
CA ILE A 32 6.56 1.35 3.26
C ILE A 32 7.09 1.82 1.90
N ILE A 33 6.92 3.11 1.62
CA ILE A 33 7.34 3.76 0.39
C ILE A 33 8.39 4.82 0.70
N TYR A 34 9.41 4.85 -0.15
CA TYR A 34 10.47 5.85 -0.11
C TYR A 34 10.07 7.10 -0.90
N LYS A 35 10.31 8.28 -0.33
CA LYS A 35 10.07 9.55 -1.04
C LYS A 35 11.06 9.68 -2.21
N LYS A 36 10.68 10.42 -3.25
CA LYS A 36 11.52 10.66 -4.44
C LYS A 36 12.91 11.23 -4.12
N ASN A 37 13.06 11.95 -3.01
CA ASN A 37 14.35 12.51 -2.57
C ASN A 37 15.23 11.51 -1.81
N SER A 38 14.78 10.28 -1.57
CA SER A 38 15.58 9.26 -0.91
C SER A 38 16.60 8.68 -1.90
N ARG A 39 17.84 8.50 -1.46
CA ARG A 39 18.90 7.81 -2.23
C ARG A 39 18.65 6.29 -2.39
N ARG A 40 17.61 5.75 -1.74
CA ARG A 40 17.24 4.33 -1.88
C ARG A 40 16.30 4.15 -3.07
N HIS A 41 16.71 3.29 -3.99
CA HIS A 41 15.82 2.70 -4.98
C HIS A 41 14.94 1.68 -4.24
N GLY A 42 13.64 1.97 -4.15
CA GLY A 42 12.65 1.09 -3.57
C GLY A 42 11.31 1.26 -4.28
N LEU A 43 10.28 0.59 -3.81
CA LEU A 43 8.95 0.66 -4.40
C LEU A 43 8.45 2.11 -4.44
N GLN A 44 8.28 2.63 -5.67
CA GLN A 44 7.74 3.96 -5.88
C GLN A 44 6.23 3.97 -5.64
N TYR A 45 5.72 5.01 -5.00
CA TYR A 45 4.28 5.19 -4.74
C TYR A 45 3.43 4.94 -6.00
N GLN A 46 3.82 5.54 -7.12
CA GLN A 46 3.08 5.41 -8.36
C GLN A 46 3.02 3.95 -8.84
N LYS A 47 4.12 3.18 -8.73
CA LYS A 47 4.14 1.76 -9.09
C LYS A 47 3.34 0.90 -8.13
N ALA A 48 3.39 1.20 -6.84
CA ALA A 48 2.56 0.53 -5.84
C ALA A 48 1.07 0.71 -6.12
N VAL A 49 0.65 1.94 -6.46
CA VAL A 49 -0.74 2.27 -6.79
C VAL A 49 -1.18 1.64 -8.11
N GLU A 50 -0.35 1.70 -9.17
CA GLU A 50 -0.64 1.04 -10.45
C GLU A 50 -0.93 -0.45 -10.27
N GLU A 51 -0.06 -1.18 -9.54
CA GLU A 51 -0.30 -2.60 -9.24
C GLU A 51 -1.53 -2.81 -8.36
N ALA A 52 -1.70 -2.01 -7.30
CA ALA A 52 -2.86 -2.16 -6.42
C ALA A 52 -4.18 -2.07 -7.22
N ILE A 53 -4.29 -1.10 -8.13
CA ILE A 53 -5.47 -0.93 -8.98
C ILE A 53 -5.70 -2.15 -9.88
N CYS A 54 -4.64 -2.74 -10.45
CA CYS A 54 -4.75 -3.97 -11.26
C CYS A 54 -5.38 -5.13 -10.49
N PHE A 55 -5.13 -5.23 -9.19
CA PHE A 55 -5.71 -6.25 -8.31
C PHE A 55 -7.03 -5.80 -7.64
N GLY A 56 -7.56 -4.62 -7.98
CA GLY A 56 -8.78 -4.09 -7.37
C GLY A 56 -8.59 -3.52 -5.96
N TRP A 57 -7.35 -3.21 -5.58
CA TRP A 57 -6.97 -2.54 -4.35
C TRP A 57 -6.86 -1.04 -4.56
N ILE A 58 -7.11 -0.27 -3.50
CA ILE A 58 -7.01 1.18 -3.47
C ILE A 58 -6.13 1.62 -2.30
N ASP A 59 -5.43 2.74 -2.48
CA ASP A 59 -4.73 3.40 -1.40
C ASP A 59 -5.72 4.28 -0.60
N SER A 60 -5.50 4.40 0.71
CA SER A 60 -6.53 4.98 1.58
C SER A 60 -6.00 5.90 2.67
N LYS A 61 -4.92 5.51 3.35
CA LYS A 61 -4.29 6.32 4.40
C LYS A 61 -2.79 6.35 4.16
N MET A 62 -2.24 7.56 4.11
CA MET A 62 -0.81 7.79 4.13
C MET A 62 -0.40 8.16 5.55
N GLN A 63 0.68 7.58 6.05
CA GLN A 63 1.30 7.98 7.30
C GLN A 63 2.80 8.14 7.12
N SER A 64 3.30 9.36 7.34
CA SER A 64 4.73 9.63 7.37
C SER A 64 5.37 8.88 8.55
N ILE A 65 6.45 8.16 8.25
CA ILE A 65 7.31 7.55 9.27
C ILE A 65 8.45 8.53 9.54
N ASP A 66 9.16 8.93 8.48
CA ASP A 66 10.34 9.78 8.57
C ASP A 66 10.39 10.85 7.46
N ALA A 67 11.43 11.69 7.51
CA ALA A 67 11.76 12.63 6.44
C ALA A 67 11.87 11.95 5.06
N ASN A 68 12.32 10.69 5.01
CA ASN A 68 12.60 9.95 3.78
C ASN A 68 11.59 8.86 3.42
N ARG A 69 10.73 8.42 4.35
CA ARG A 69 9.85 7.25 4.18
C ARG A 69 8.47 7.51 4.75
N PHE A 70 7.46 6.90 4.16
CA PHE A 70 6.09 6.90 4.66
C PHE A 70 5.47 5.53 4.41
N ARG A 71 4.49 5.14 5.21
CA ARG A 71 3.67 3.97 4.93
C ARG A 71 2.38 4.38 4.25
N GLN A 72 2.01 3.66 3.21
CA GLN A 72 0.72 3.79 2.55
C GLN A 72 -0.12 2.55 2.85
N ARG A 73 -1.35 2.78 3.27
CA ARG A 73 -2.33 1.73 3.50
C ARG A 73 -3.09 1.44 2.22
N PHE A 74 -2.93 0.23 1.72
CA PHE A 74 -3.71 -0.34 0.63
C PHE A 74 -4.79 -1.24 1.20
N SER A 75 -5.96 -1.25 0.58
CA SER A 75 -7.07 -2.13 0.95
C SER A 75 -7.87 -2.52 -0.29
N PRO A 76 -8.44 -3.74 -0.35
CA PRO A 76 -9.31 -4.13 -1.44
C PRO A 76 -10.51 -3.19 -1.50
N ARG A 77 -10.91 -2.82 -2.71
CA ARG A 77 -12.07 -1.97 -2.92
C ARG A 77 -13.32 -2.72 -2.49
N LYS A 78 -13.89 -2.38 -1.32
CA LYS A 78 -15.20 -2.89 -0.93
C LYS A 78 -16.23 -2.49 -1.98
N LYS A 79 -16.89 -3.48 -2.61
CA LYS A 79 -18.01 -3.29 -3.54
C LYS A 79 -19.27 -2.68 -2.90
N ASN A 80 -19.27 -2.35 -1.61
CA ASN A 80 -20.48 -1.97 -0.87
C ASN A 80 -20.33 -0.76 0.07
N SER A 81 -19.54 0.25 -0.31
CA SER A 81 -19.65 1.55 0.37
C SER A 81 -20.81 2.33 -0.25
N ILE A 82 -21.99 2.17 0.35
CA ILE A 82 -23.03 3.20 0.31
C ILE A 82 -22.37 4.47 0.83
N ILE A 83 -22.25 5.46 -0.04
CA ILE A 83 -21.91 6.82 0.34
C ILE A 83 -23.07 7.30 1.20
N MET A 84 -22.89 7.31 2.52
CA MET A 84 -23.78 8.03 3.41
C MET A 84 -23.01 9.26 3.89
N TYR A 85 -23.10 10.33 3.10
CA TYR A 85 -22.95 11.68 3.67
C TYR A 85 -24.22 11.94 4.48
N LEU A 86 -24.07 11.96 5.80
CA LEU A 86 -24.94 12.68 6.72
C LEU A 86 -24.04 13.55 7.59
#